data_AF-A0A4U3ACT9-F1
#
_entry.id   AF-A0A4U3ACT9-F1
#
_cell.length_a   1.000
_cell.length_b   1.000
_cell.length_c   1.000
_cell.angle_alpha   90.00
_cell.angle_beta   90.00
_cell.angle_gamma   90.00
#
_symmetry.space_group_name_H-M   'P 1'
#
loop_
_entity.id
_entity.type
_entity.pdbx_description
1 polymer ?
#
loop_
_entity_poly.entity_id
_entity_poly.type
_entity_poly.pdbx_seq_one_letter_code
_entity_poly.pdbx_strand_id
1 'polypeptide(L)' 'MKGKKVLITSGGCLEKWDQVRGHTNMAKGTIGRIIAEEFISKGAHVIYLHGYFAEKPNDINNQLELHPFEGI' A
#
# COMPACT_ATOMS: atom_id res chain seq x y z
N MET A 1 -7.60 -9.32 -14.58
CA MET A 1 -6.18 -9.00 -14.32
C MET A 1 -5.30 -10.26 -14.24
N LYS A 2 -5.82 -11.44 -14.62
CA LYS A 2 -5.14 -12.72 -14.50
C LYS A 2 -3.71 -12.70 -15.08
N GLY A 3 -2.73 -13.06 -14.25
CA GLY A 3 -1.33 -13.15 -14.65
C GLY A 3 -0.62 -11.80 -14.84
N LYS A 4 -1.25 -10.67 -14.46
CA LYS A 4 -0.61 -9.36 -14.45
C LYS A 4 0.02 -9.08 -13.09
N LYS A 5 1.18 -8.40 -13.07
CA LYS A 5 1.80 -7.86 -11.87
C LYS A 5 1.51 -6.36 -11.78
N VAL A 6 1.04 -5.88 -10.64
CA VAL A 6 0.66 -4.47 -10.44
C VAL A 6 1.32 -3.91 -9.19
N LEU A 7 1.93 -2.73 -9.30
CA LEU A 7 2.38 -1.95 -8.16
C LEU A 7 1.30 -0.95 -7.75
N ILE A 8 0.90 -0.98 -6.49
CA ILE A 8 -0.01 -0.01 -5.88
C ILE A 8 0.76 0.71 -4.77
N THR A 9 0.73 2.03 -4.80
CA THR A 9 1.24 2.89 -3.72
C THR A 9 0.07 3.42 -2.90
N SER A 10 0.11 3.31 -1.57
CA SER A 10 -1.03 3.69 -0.73
C SER A 10 -0.64 4.26 0.64
N GLY A 11 -1.39 5.26 1.10
CA GLY A 11 -1.13 5.94 2.37
C GLY A 11 -0.21 7.15 2.25
N GLY A 12 0.01 7.83 3.38
CA GLY A 12 0.85 9.03 3.45
C GLY A 12 2.34 8.70 3.44
N CYS A 13 3.13 9.59 2.83
CA CYS A 13 4.57 9.66 3.05
C CYS A 13 4.85 10.45 4.34
N LEU A 14 5.95 10.15 5.04
CA LEU A 14 6.43 10.92 6.20
C LEU A 14 7.79 11.49 5.85
N GLU A 15 7.89 12.81 5.72
CA GLU A 15 9.17 13.51 5.64
C GLU A 15 9.65 13.82 7.05
N LYS A 16 10.79 13.27 7.47
CA LYS A 16 11.30 13.50 8.83
C LYS A 16 12.02 14.83 8.90
N TRP A 17 11.68 15.64 9.92
CA TRP A 17 12.43 16.86 10.22
C TRP A 17 13.51 16.61 11.27
N ASP A 18 13.24 15.69 12.20
CA ASP A 18 14.17 15.21 13.21
C ASP A 18 13.73 13.84 13.73
N GLN A 19 14.27 13.41 14.87
CA GLN A 19 14.01 12.09 15.46
C GLN A 19 12.58 11.90 15.99
N VAL A 20 11.82 12.97 16.21
CA VAL A 20 10.48 12.89 16.84
C VAL A 20 9.39 13.67 16.08
N ARG A 21 9.75 14.50 15.10
CA ARG A 21 8.83 15.28 14.27
C ARG A 21 9.02 14.98 12.79
N GLY A 22 7.92 15.04 12.05
CA GLY A 22 7.91 15.02 10.61
C GLY A 22 6.61 15.54 10.04
N HIS A 23 6.60 15.79 8.74
CA HIS A 23 5.39 16.15 8.00
C HIS A 23 4.85 14.92 7.29
N THR A 24 3.54 14.65 7.42
CA THR A 24 2.90 13.58 6.67
C THR A 24 1.71 14.04 5.85
N ASN A 25 1.47 13.38 4.71
CA ASN A 25 0.22 13.52 3.98
C ASN A 25 -0.89 12.72 4.67
N MET A 26 -2.03 13.37 4.93
CA MET A 26 -3.18 12.70 5.54
C MET A 26 -3.86 11.77 4.52
N ALA A 27 -3.45 10.51 4.51
CA ALA A 27 -4.01 9.48 3.65
C ALA A 27 -4.09 8.14 4.39
N LYS A 28 -5.31 7.68 4.66
CA LYS A 28 -5.60 6.41 5.37
C LYS A 28 -5.29 5.15 4.53
N GLY A 29 -5.18 5.31 3.20
CA GLY A 29 -4.91 4.18 2.29
C GLY A 29 -6.13 3.32 1.96
N THR A 30 -7.33 3.70 2.40
CA THR A 30 -8.58 2.94 2.18
C THR A 30 -8.85 2.66 0.70
N ILE A 31 -8.64 3.64 -0.19
CA ILE A 31 -8.86 3.46 -1.62
C ILE A 31 -7.83 2.48 -2.21
N GLY A 32 -6.55 2.63 -1.85
CA GLY A 32 -5.50 1.72 -2.30
C GLY A 32 -5.79 0.28 -1.87
N ARG A 33 -6.25 0.09 -0.63
CA ARG A 33 -6.68 -1.21 -0.10
C ARG A 33 -7.78 -1.83 -0.98
N ILE A 34 -8.86 -1.09 -1.23
CA ILE A 34 -10.00 -1.56 -2.02
C ILE A 34 -9.56 -1.93 -3.45
N ILE A 35 -8.71 -1.11 -4.07
CA ILE A 35 -8.20 -1.38 -5.43
C ILE A 35 -7.35 -2.65 -5.44
N ALA A 36 -6.49 -2.83 -4.43
CA ALA A 36 -5.65 -4.02 -4.31
C ALA A 36 -6.50 -5.30 -4.17
N GLU A 37 -7.50 -5.28 -3.29
CA GLU A 37 -8.43 -6.40 -3.10
C GLU A 37 -9.16 -6.73 -4.41
N GLU A 38 -9.60 -5.72 -5.16
CA GLU A 38 -10.29 -5.92 -6.44
C GLU A 38 -9.35 -6.43 -7.56
N PHE A 39 -8.06 -6.07 -7.52
CA PHE A 39 -7.09 -6.59 -8.48
C PHE A 39 -6.73 -8.05 -8.18
N ILE A 40 -6.56 -8.40 -6.91
CA ILE A 40 -6.36 -9.78 -6.44
C ILE A 40 -7.58 -10.63 -6.79
N SER A 41 -8.81 -10.14 -6.57
CA SER A 41 -10.05 -10.86 -6.92
C SER A 41 -10.12 -11.18 -8.42
N LYS A 42 -9.52 -10.33 -9.26
CA LYS A 42 -9.40 -10.51 -10.72
C LYS A 42 -8.14 -11.26 -11.17
N GLY A 43 -7.40 -11.88 -10.24
CA GLY A 43 -6.23 -12.74 -10.46
C GLY A 43 -4.92 -11.99 -10.74
N ALA A 44 -4.81 -10.74 -10.32
CA ALA A 44 -3.54 -10.01 -10.39
C ALA A 44 -2.62 -10.40 -9.23
N HIS A 45 -1.32 -10.36 -9.49
CA HIS A 45 -0.31 -10.32 -8.45
C HIS A 45 -0.04 -8.87 -8.05
N VAL A 46 -0.32 -8.49 -6.81
CA VAL A 46 -0.24 -7.11 -6.35
C VAL A 46 0.99 -6.93 -5.47
N ILE A 47 1.82 -5.94 -5.81
CA ILE A 47 2.84 -5.36 -4.94
C ILE A 47 2.22 -4.13 -4.31
N TYR A 48 2.09 -4.11 -2.99
CA TYR A 48 1.46 -3.03 -2.24
C TYR A 48 2.50 -2.30 -1.41
N LEU A 49 3.02 -1.20 -1.97
CA LEU A 49 3.94 -0.28 -1.33
C LEU A 49 3.14 0.71 -0.48
N HIS A 50 3.34 0.75 0.83
CA HIS A 50 2.43 1.46 1.70
C HIS A 50 3.10 2.30 2.79
N GLY A 51 2.46 3.43 3.10
CA GLY A 51 2.81 4.27 4.24
C GLY A 51 2.60 3.56 5.58
N TYR A 52 3.24 4.06 6.63
CA TYR A 52 3.24 3.43 7.96
C TYR A 52 1.82 3.15 8.51
N PHE A 53 0.91 4.11 8.37
CA PHE A 53 -0.47 4.03 8.87
C PHE A 53 -1.50 3.58 7.82
N ALA A 54 -1.04 3.11 6.66
CA ALA A 54 -1.96 2.73 5.58
C ALA A 54 -2.75 1.46 5.92
N GLU A 55 -4.03 1.46 5.55
CA GLU A 55 -4.83 0.23 5.48
C GLU A 55 -4.21 -0.76 4.49
N LYS A 56 -4.11 -2.03 4.92
CA LYS A 56 -3.52 -3.12 4.14
C LYS A 56 -4.62 -4.03 3.60
N PRO A 57 -4.52 -4.49 2.35
CA PRO A 57 -5.46 -5.43 1.77
C PRO A 57 -5.30 -6.80 2.41
N ASN A 58 -6.41 -7.53 2.50
CA ASN A 58 -6.39 -8.93 2.85
C ASN A 58 -6.15 -9.76 1.58
N ASP A 59 -5.30 -10.76 1.67
CA ASP A 59 -5.07 -11.70 0.59
C ASP A 59 -5.29 -13.14 1.06
N ILE A 60 -6.21 -13.81 0.38
CA ILE A 60 -6.58 -15.20 0.66
C ILE A 60 -5.83 -16.15 -0.28
N ASN A 61 -5.25 -15.64 -1.38
CA ASN A 61 -4.75 -16.46 -2.50
C ASN A 61 -3.23 -16.36 -2.73
N ASN A 62 -2.46 -15.83 -1.78
CA ASN A 62 -1.00 -15.62 -1.86
C ASN A 62 -0.54 -14.85 -3.12
N GLN A 63 -1.34 -13.89 -3.58
CA GLN A 63 -1.09 -12.99 -4.71
C GLN A 63 -0.74 -11.55 -4.26
N LEU A 64 -0.38 -11.34 -2.99
CA LEU A 64 -0.02 -10.04 -2.41
C LEU A 64 1.40 -10.02 -1.84
N GLU A 65 2.19 -9.02 -2.24
CA GLU A 65 3.46 -8.63 -1.62
C GLU A 65 3.26 -7.29 -0.87
N LEU A 66 3.63 -7.22 0.42
CA LEU A 66 3.53 -5.99 1.22
C LEU A 66 4.92 -5.38 1.43
N HIS A 67 5.07 -4.10 1.09
CA HIS A 67 6.30 -3.35 1.31
C HIS A 67 6.02 -2.04 2.04
N PRO A 68 6.56 -1.82 3.25
CA PRO A 68 6.44 -0.54 3.93
C PRO A 68 7.37 0.51 3.30
N PHE A 69 6.93 1.76 3.28
CA PHE A 69 7.73 2.93 2.94
C PHE A 69 7.36 4.09 3.87
N GLU A 70 8.33 4.55 4.64
CA GLU A 70 8.13 5.58 5.68
C GLU A 70 8.65 6.96 5.27
N GLY A 71 8.91 7.18 3.98
CA GLY A 71 9.54 8.40 3.48
C GLY A 71 11.05 8.43 3.68
N ILE A 72 11.63 9.62 3.55
CA ILE A 72 13.07 9.90 3.64
C ILE A 72 13.34 10.68 4.94
#